data_AF-A0A386ZLX8-F1
#
_entry.id   AF-A0A386ZLX8-F1
#
_cell.length_a   1.000
_cell.length_b   1.000
_cell.length_c   1.000
_cell.angle_alpha   90.00
_cell.angle_beta   90.00
_cell.angle_gamma   90.00
#
_symmetry.space_group_name_H-M   'P 1'
#
loop_
_entity.id
_entity.type
_entity.pdbx_description
1 polymer ?
#
loop_
_entity_poly.entity_id
_entity_poly.type
_entity_poly.pdbx_seq_one_letter_code
_entity_poly.pdbx_strand_id
1 'polypeptide(L)'
;MTSTDTPDLPQDQILVWVSCGEGTVSVTGRLVARHFAVTPKLTADGTIRPFGLNLIHVPTGLRIPALGFPCRDQLRELAEKLAMLPIDWAAAEPGTFGPNKRQLIDQTMDSWERGRRHHVCKTEADKGGEQR
;
A
#
# COMPACT_ATOMS: atom_id res chain seq x y z
N MET A 1 12.17 -28.97 21.41
CA MET A 1 11.57 -27.63 21.58
C MET A 1 12.12 -26.77 20.46
N THR A 2 11.38 -26.60 19.37
CA THR A 2 11.78 -25.76 18.24
C THR A 2 11.40 -24.32 18.56
N SER A 3 12.37 -23.52 18.99
CA SER A 3 12.21 -22.07 19.11
C SER A 3 11.94 -21.51 17.73
N THR A 4 10.73 -21.00 17.53
CA THR A 4 10.40 -20.22 16.34
C THR A 4 11.17 -18.91 16.43
N ASP A 5 12.31 -18.84 15.76
CA ASP A 5 13.14 -17.66 15.58
C ASP A 5 12.28 -16.59 14.89
N THR A 6 11.62 -15.76 15.69
CA THR A 6 10.81 -14.66 15.19
C THR A 6 11.74 -13.47 15.13
N PRO A 7 12.06 -12.93 13.93
CA PRO A 7 12.99 -11.82 13.81
C PRO A 7 12.49 -10.62 14.62
N ASP A 8 13.39 -10.01 15.39
CA ASP A 8 13.12 -8.78 16.15
C ASP A 8 13.00 -7.60 15.17
N LEU A 9 11.78 -7.40 14.66
CA LEU A 9 11.46 -6.34 13.73
C LEU A 9 11.20 -5.02 14.50
N PRO A 10 11.61 -3.86 13.95
CA PRO A 10 11.20 -2.56 14.48
C PRO A 10 9.68 -2.48 14.66
N GLN A 11 9.18 -1.70 15.64
CA GLN A 11 7.77 -1.66 16.04
C GLN A 11 6.74 -1.41 14.91
N ASP A 12 7.17 -0.90 13.75
CA ASP A 12 6.31 -0.66 12.60
C ASP A 12 6.56 -1.60 11.41
N GLN A 13 7.47 -2.57 11.55
CA GLN A 13 7.75 -3.59 10.55
C GLN A 13 7.01 -4.88 10.87
N ILE A 14 6.50 -5.51 9.82
CA ILE A 14 5.81 -6.79 9.90
C ILE A 14 6.26 -7.71 8.76
N LEU A 15 6.18 -9.01 8.99
CA LEU A 15 6.31 -9.98 7.91
C LEU A 15 4.97 -10.07 7.16
N VAL A 16 4.98 -9.85 5.85
CA VAL A 16 3.79 -9.91 5.00
C VAL A 16 3.96 -11.04 3.99
N TRP A 17 2.97 -11.92 3.90
CA TRP A 17 2.90 -12.93 2.84
C TRP A 17 2.34 -12.30 1.56
N VAL A 18 3.13 -12.32 0.49
CA VAL A 18 2.78 -11.72 -0.81
C VAL A 18 2.86 -12.80 -1.87
N SER A 19 1.78 -12.96 -2.65
CA SER A 19 1.76 -13.84 -3.81
C SER A 19 2.49 -13.20 -4.99
N CYS A 20 3.43 -13.95 -5.58
CA CYS A 20 4.10 -13.66 -6.84
C CYS A 20 3.81 -14.80 -7.84
N GLY A 21 4.28 -14.69 -9.09
CA GLY A 21 3.94 -15.63 -10.16
C GLY A 21 4.31 -17.09 -9.83
N GLU A 22 5.40 -17.29 -9.09
CA GLU A 22 5.95 -18.61 -8.76
C GLU A 22 5.52 -19.15 -7.38
N GLY A 23 4.76 -18.39 -6.60
CA GLY A 23 4.29 -18.83 -5.28
C GLY A 23 4.02 -17.69 -4.31
N THR A 24 4.19 -17.96 -3.01
CA THR A 24 4.05 -16.96 -1.96
C THR A 24 5.39 -16.76 -1.28
N VAL A 25 5.80 -15.50 -1.13
CA VAL A 25 7.02 -15.13 -0.42
C VAL A 25 6.69 -14.26 0.77
N SER A 26 7.46 -14.39 1.85
CA SER A 26 7.41 -13.47 2.97
C SER A 26 8.34 -12.29 2.69
N VAL A 27 7.81 -11.07 2.79
CA VAL A 27 8.60 -9.84 2.68
C VAL A 27 8.39 -8.99 3.92
N THR A 28 9.46 -8.34 4.37
CA THR A 28 9.33 -7.31 5.41
C THR A 28 8.62 -6.11 4.83
N GLY A 29 7.46 -5.78 5.41
CA GLY A 29 6.68 -4.59 5.12
C GLY A 29 6.68 -3.63 6.29
N ARG A 30 6.18 -2.41 6.06
CA ARG A 30 5.90 -1.44 7.12
C ARG A 30 4.39 -1.28 7.25
N LEU A 31 3.84 -1.50 8.45
CA LEU A 31 2.43 -1.24 8.73
C LEU A 31 2.18 0.28 8.62
N VAL A 32 1.23 0.67 7.77
CA VAL A 32 0.89 2.09 7.53
C VAL A 32 -0.53 2.43 7.98
N ALA A 33 -1.39 1.44 8.10
CA ALA A 33 -2.70 1.52 8.76
C ALA A 33 -3.06 0.13 9.31
N ARG A 34 -4.10 0.04 10.17
CA ARG A 34 -4.42 -1.15 10.97
C ARG A 34 -4.40 -2.50 10.22
N HIS A 35 -4.78 -2.52 8.95
CA HIS A 35 -4.82 -3.73 8.11
C HIS A 35 -4.01 -3.60 6.81
N PHE A 36 -3.16 -2.57 6.72
CA PHE A 36 -2.45 -2.25 5.50
C PHE A 36 -0.97 -2.02 5.76
N ALA A 37 -0.16 -2.64 4.91
CA ALA A 37 1.28 -2.49 4.95
C ALA A 37 1.83 -2.08 3.58
N VAL A 38 2.89 -1.29 3.61
CA VAL A 38 3.68 -0.98 2.43
C VAL A 38 4.81 -1.98 2.32
N THR A 39 4.91 -2.63 1.17
CA THR A 39 5.99 -3.58 0.84
C THR A 39 6.73 -3.11 -0.41
N PRO A 40 8.00 -3.53 -0.60
CA PRO A 40 8.65 -3.40 -1.89
C PRO A 40 7.86 -4.11 -2.99
N LYS A 41 7.93 -3.60 -4.23
CA LYS A 41 7.45 -4.36 -5.38
C LYS A 41 8.31 -5.61 -5.56
N LEU A 42 7.67 -6.73 -5.86
CA LEU A 42 8.34 -7.99 -6.18
C LEU A 42 8.25 -8.25 -7.70
N THR A 43 9.23 -8.95 -8.23
CA THR A 43 9.18 -9.58 -9.56
C THR A 43 8.34 -10.86 -9.52
N ALA A 44 8.19 -11.54 -10.67
CA ALA A 44 7.41 -12.78 -10.75
C ALA A 44 8.04 -13.94 -9.96
N ASP A 45 9.38 -13.99 -9.94
CA ASP A 45 10.25 -14.88 -9.18
C ASP A 45 10.39 -14.49 -7.69
N GLY A 46 9.68 -13.45 -7.24
CA GLY A 46 9.66 -13.05 -5.83
C GLY A 46 10.86 -12.22 -5.38
N THR A 47 11.74 -11.80 -6.28
CA THR A 47 12.86 -10.89 -5.96
C THR A 47 12.38 -9.44 -5.83
N ILE A 48 13.02 -8.68 -4.94
CA ILE A 48 12.66 -7.27 -4.71
C ILE A 48 13.08 -6.44 -5.93
N ARG A 49 12.13 -5.67 -6.48
CA ARG A 49 12.42 -4.67 -7.50
C ARG A 49 13.15 -3.48 -6.89
N PRO A 50 14.15 -2.91 -7.60
CA PRO A 50 14.94 -1.78 -7.09
C PRO A 50 14.09 -0.52 -6.86
N PHE A 51 12.94 -0.40 -7.53
CA PHE A 51 12.01 0.70 -7.36
C PHE A 51 10.57 0.22 -7.29
N GLY A 52 9.78 1.00 -6.54
CA GLY A 52 8.35 0.87 -6.47
C GLY A 52 7.89 0.15 -5.20
N LEU A 53 6.76 0.63 -4.71
CA LEU A 53 6.12 0.15 -3.50
C LEU A 53 4.74 -0.42 -3.85
N ASN A 54 4.28 -1.34 -3.02
CA ASN A 54 2.94 -1.87 -3.04
C ASN A 54 2.26 -1.57 -1.71
N LEU A 55 0.95 -1.36 -1.78
CA LEU A 55 0.09 -1.41 -0.61
C LEU A 55 -0.56 -2.79 -0.57
N ILE A 56 -0.42 -3.48 0.55
CA ILE A 56 -0.95 -4.83 0.77
C ILE A 56 -1.97 -4.79 1.89
N HIS A 57 -3.12 -5.41 1.66
CA HIS A 57 -4.05 -5.75 2.73
C HIS A 57 -3.51 -6.97 3.47
N VAL A 58 -3.04 -6.76 4.70
CA VAL A 58 -2.26 -7.75 5.47
C VAL A 58 -3.04 -9.05 5.71
N PRO A 59 -4.31 -9.03 6.15
CA PRO A 59 -5.06 -10.26 6.42
C PRO A 59 -5.20 -11.20 5.22
N THR A 60 -5.33 -10.64 4.01
CA THR A 60 -5.56 -11.46 2.80
C THR A 60 -4.34 -11.59 1.89
N GLY A 61 -3.25 -10.86 2.16
CA GLY A 61 -2.11 -10.72 1.26
C GLY A 61 -2.46 -9.99 -0.06
N LEU A 62 -3.67 -9.43 -0.19
CA LEU A 62 -4.14 -8.85 -1.44
C LEU A 62 -3.42 -7.53 -1.72
N ARG A 63 -2.90 -7.40 -2.94
CA ARG A 63 -2.28 -6.18 -3.43
C ARG A 63 -3.34 -5.17 -3.86
N ILE A 64 -3.27 -3.97 -3.29
CA ILE A 64 -4.07 -2.82 -3.72
C ILE A 64 -3.37 -2.16 -4.92
N PRO A 65 -3.99 -2.13 -6.11
CA PRO A 65 -3.37 -1.56 -7.29
C PRO A 65 -3.38 -0.02 -7.20
N ALA A 66 -2.20 0.58 -7.09
CA ALA A 66 -2.01 2.03 -7.25
C ALA A 66 -1.26 2.31 -8.55
N LEU A 67 -1.77 3.22 -9.38
CA LEU A 67 -1.14 3.56 -10.65
C LEU A 67 0.15 4.39 -10.46
N GLY A 68 1.15 4.13 -11.30
CA GLY A 68 2.45 4.82 -11.31
C GLY A 68 3.42 4.38 -10.21
N PHE A 69 4.18 5.34 -9.67
CA PHE A 69 5.21 5.14 -8.64
C PHE A 69 4.91 5.97 -7.39
N PRO A 70 3.85 5.65 -6.63
CA PRO A 70 3.55 6.39 -5.41
C PRO A 70 4.65 6.19 -4.37
N CYS A 71 4.99 7.26 -3.65
CA CYS A 71 5.90 7.18 -2.51
C CYS A 71 5.17 6.60 -1.28
N ARG A 72 5.94 6.28 -0.23
CA ARG A 72 5.38 5.68 1.00
C ARG A 72 4.29 6.53 1.64
N ASP A 73 4.46 7.85 1.69
CA ASP A 73 3.49 8.73 2.35
C ASP A 73 2.19 8.82 1.54
N GLN A 74 2.27 8.78 0.21
CA GLN A 74 1.09 8.68 -0.66
C GLN A 74 0.34 7.35 -0.45
N LEU A 75 1.07 6.24 -0.27
CA LEU A 75 0.46 4.95 0.05
C LEU A 75 -0.13 4.90 1.46
N ARG A 76 0.47 5.61 2.43
CA ARG A 76 -0.11 5.79 3.78
C ARG A 76 -1.43 6.53 3.69
N GLU A 77 -1.49 7.64 2.95
CA GLU A 77 -2.73 8.40 2.77
C GLU A 77 -3.83 7.54 2.13
N LEU A 78 -3.49 6.75 1.11
CA LEU A 78 -4.44 5.80 0.51
C LEU A 78 -4.93 4.77 1.54
N ALA A 79 -4.01 4.21 2.34
CA ALA A 79 -4.34 3.23 3.38
C ALA A 79 -5.28 3.79 4.44
N GLU A 80 -5.07 5.04 4.87
CA GLU A 80 -5.95 5.75 5.80
C GLU A 80 -7.34 5.95 5.21
N LYS A 81 -7.44 6.36 3.94
CA LYS A 81 -8.73 6.48 3.24
C LYS A 81 -9.47 5.16 3.15
N LEU A 82 -8.78 4.07 2.82
CA LEU A 82 -9.37 2.73 2.76
C LEU A 82 -9.80 2.23 4.15
N ALA A 83 -9.01 2.50 5.19
CA ALA A 83 -9.33 2.13 6.56
C ALA A 83 -10.59 2.82 7.11
N MET A 84 -10.98 3.97 6.56
CA MET A 84 -12.22 4.68 6.90
C MET A 84 -13.48 4.12 6.22
N LEU A 85 -13.34 3.19 5.26
CA LEU A 85 -14.49 2.58 4.63
C LEU A 85 -15.29 1.72 5.62
N PRO A 86 -16.62 1.61 5.49
CA PRO A 86 -17.47 0.75 6.32
C PRO A 86 -17.30 -0.72 5.90
N ILE A 87 -16.07 -1.21 5.93
CA ILE A 87 -15.65 -2.55 5.57
C ILE A 87 -14.98 -3.15 6.80
N ASP A 88 -15.44 -4.33 7.22
CA ASP A 88 -14.69 -5.14 8.17
C ASP A 88 -13.48 -5.76 7.46
N TRP A 89 -12.35 -5.07 7.55
CA TRP A 89 -11.08 -5.48 6.97
C TRP A 89 -10.49 -6.70 7.67
N ALA A 90 -10.79 -6.90 8.96
CA ALA A 90 -10.28 -8.04 9.72
C ALA A 90 -10.96 -9.35 9.30
N ALA A 91 -12.25 -9.29 8.96
CA ALA A 91 -13.03 -10.44 8.48
C ALA A 91 -13.02 -10.61 6.95
N ALA A 92 -12.21 -9.84 6.22
CA ALA A 92 -12.12 -9.98 4.77
C ALA A 92 -11.34 -11.25 4.41
N GLU A 93 -11.92 -12.10 3.56
CA GLU A 93 -11.23 -13.27 3.02
C GLU A 93 -10.71 -12.97 1.60
N PRO A 94 -9.68 -13.70 1.13
CA PRO A 94 -9.23 -13.58 -0.25
C PRO A 94 -10.39 -13.82 -1.24
N GLY A 95 -10.68 -12.83 -2.08
CA GLY A 95 -11.71 -12.95 -3.12
C GLY A 95 -13.17 -12.72 -2.67
N THR A 96 -13.43 -12.39 -1.39
CA THR A 96 -14.80 -12.28 -0.86
C THR A 96 -15.34 -10.85 -0.73
N PHE A 97 -14.63 -9.86 -1.28
CA PHE A 97 -15.21 -8.52 -1.42
C PHE A 97 -16.37 -8.57 -2.41
N GLY A 98 -17.60 -8.73 -1.89
CA GLY A 98 -18.82 -8.63 -2.68
C GLY A 98 -18.89 -7.30 -3.46
N PRO A 99 -19.75 -7.22 -4.50
CA PRO A 99 -19.73 -6.13 -5.48
C PRO A 99 -19.79 -4.73 -4.84
N ASN A 100 -20.62 -4.56 -3.80
CA ASN A 100 -20.77 -3.28 -3.11
C ASN A 100 -19.48 -2.84 -2.39
N LYS A 101 -18.79 -3.76 -1.71
CA LYS A 101 -17.51 -3.47 -1.03
C LYS A 101 -16.43 -3.14 -2.05
N ARG A 102 -16.38 -3.90 -3.15
CA ARG A 102 -15.43 -3.65 -4.23
C ARG A 102 -15.65 -2.28 -4.88
N GLN A 103 -16.90 -1.88 -5.12
CA GLN A 103 -17.24 -0.56 -5.65
C GLN A 103 -16.76 0.57 -4.72
N LEU A 104 -16.90 0.44 -3.40
CA LEU A 104 -16.39 1.44 -2.45
C LEU A 104 -14.86 1.57 -2.50
N ILE A 105 -14.17 0.43 -2.61
CA ILE A 105 -12.71 0.39 -2.75
C ILE A 105 -12.29 1.08 -4.05
N ASP A 106 -12.91 0.72 -5.17
CA ASP A 106 -12.62 1.28 -6.49
C ASP A 106 -12.90 2.79 -6.51
N GLN A 107 -14.04 3.26 -5.98
CA GLN A 107 -14.36 4.69 -5.87
C GLN A 107 -13.35 5.47 -5.02
N THR A 108 -12.88 4.87 -3.92
CA THR A 108 -11.88 5.48 -3.04
C THR A 108 -10.54 5.59 -3.74
N MET A 109 -10.10 4.52 -4.42
CA MET A 109 -8.88 4.53 -5.23
C MET A 109 -8.97 5.59 -6.33
N ASP A 110 -10.04 5.60 -7.10
CA ASP A 110 -10.26 6.58 -8.17
C ASP A 110 -10.24 8.02 -7.66
N SER A 111 -10.88 8.28 -6.52
CA SER A 111 -10.88 9.60 -5.88
C SER A 111 -9.49 10.02 -5.43
N TRP A 112 -8.75 9.12 -4.77
CA TRP A 112 -7.37 9.36 -4.35
C TRP A 112 -6.44 9.57 -5.56
N GLU A 113 -6.59 8.77 -6.62
CA GLU A 113 -5.77 8.92 -7.82
C GLU A 113 -6.00 10.25 -8.52
N ARG A 114 -7.26 10.70 -8.63
CA ARG A 114 -7.59 12.04 -9.12
C ARG A 114 -6.96 13.10 -8.22
N GLY A 115 -7.13 13.01 -6.90
CA GLY A 115 -6.55 13.98 -5.96
C GLY A 115 -5.03 14.08 -6.08
N ARG A 116 -4.35 12.93 -6.12
CA ARG A 116 -2.89 12.84 -6.23
C ARG A 116 -2.35 13.43 -7.55
N ARG A 117 -3.05 13.24 -8.66
CA ARG A 117 -2.65 13.82 -9.96
C ARG A 117 -2.81 15.34 -10.01
N HIS A 118 -3.72 15.91 -9.22
CA HIS A 118 -3.83 17.37 -9.08
C HIS A 118 -2.76 17.96 -8.13
N HIS A 119 -2.06 17.12 -7.37
CA HIS A 119 -0.89 17.49 -6.55
C HIS A 119 0.44 17.38 -7.32
N VAL A 120 0.43 17.45 -8.66
CA VAL A 120 1.66 17.68 -9.43
C VAL A 120 2.14 19.10 -9.13
N CYS A 121 3.16 19.18 -8.26
CA CYS A 121 4.12 20.27 -8.15
C CYS A 121 3.60 21.70 -8.46
N LYS A 122 2.97 22.35 -7.47
CA LYS A 122 3.24 23.78 -7.27
C LYS A 122 4.67 23.93 -6.74
N THR A 123 5.67 23.61 -7.57
CA THR A 123 7.05 23.96 -7.26
C THR A 123 7.24 25.38 -7.73
N GLU A 124 7.15 26.32 -6.79
CA GLU A 124 7.80 27.63 -6.78
C GLU A 124 8.13 28.25 -8.15
N ALA A 125 7.12 28.77 -8.84
CA ALA A 125 7.30 29.77 -9.90
C ALA A 125 6.86 31.16 -9.43
N ASP A 126 7.02 31.45 -8.13
CA ASP A 126 6.68 32.75 -7.53
C ASP A 126 7.81 33.26 -6.61
N LYS A 127 9.02 33.31 -7.18
CA LYS A 127 10.11 34.18 -6.72
C LYS A 127 10.77 34.81 -7.94
N GLY A 128 9.98 35.60 -8.65
CA GLY A 128 10.41 36.38 -9.81
C GLY A 128 9.73 37.73 -9.83
N GLY A 129 9.75 38.44 -8.69
CA GLY A 129 9.16 39.76 -8.54
C GLY A 129 10.06 40.66 -7.69
N GLU A 130 10.89 41.44 -8.39
CA GLU A 130 11.21 42.83 -8.08
C GLU A 130 11.96 43.16 -6.78
N GLN A 131 13.25 43.50 -6.88
CA GLN A 131 13.80 44.76 -6.36
C GLN A 131 15.05 45.18 -7.17
N ARG A 132 14.86 46.13 -8.09
CA ARG A 132 15.84 47.18 -8.39
C ARG A 132 15.09 48.45 -8.77
#